data_AF-A0A1Q8L3T2-F1
#
_entry.id   AF-A0A1Q8L3T2-F1
#
_cell.length_a   1.000
_cell.length_b   1.000
_cell.length_c   1.000
_cell.angle_alpha   90.00
_cell.angle_beta   90.00
_cell.angle_gamma   90.00
#
_symmetry.space_group_name_H-M   'P 1'
#
loop_
_entity.id
_entity.type
_entity.pdbx_description
1 polymer ?
#
loop_
_entity_poly.entity_id
_entity_poly.type
_entity_poly.pdbx_seq_one_letter_code
_entity_poly.pdbx_strand_id
1 'polypeptide(L)'
;MGDEMKRDSWFVRAAAAVGDLGNPFYREERRRDVWNEASAVGFQLMLWLGLAAAGAMIWIGGPPALPYVLVVIGVVGVPSLVSSIYAARLGVRATEGARMSWWRMAPVLVLLLVMAAGLLVRGSSDGVSASTLWGVVAGGVAVVGLMSWTEIRARRRESTADDVAA
;
A
#
# COMPACT_ATOMS: atom_id res chain seq x y z
N MET A 1 15.05 -7.58 -24.87
CA MET A 1 15.37 -6.15 -25.05
C MET A 1 14.48 -5.19 -24.25
N GLY A 2 13.15 -5.32 -24.23
CA GLY A 2 12.28 -4.40 -23.47
C GLY A 2 12.37 -4.50 -21.93
N ASP A 3 12.60 -5.70 -21.39
CA ASP A 3 12.71 -5.93 -19.93
C ASP A 3 14.09 -5.57 -19.36
N GLU A 4 15.17 -5.71 -20.13
CA GLU A 4 16.51 -5.29 -19.72
C GLU A 4 16.57 -3.78 -19.49
N MET A 5 15.92 -2.99 -20.35
CA MET A 5 15.80 -1.53 -20.19
C MET A 5 15.04 -1.10 -18.92
N LYS A 6 14.10 -1.91 -18.41
CA LYS A 6 13.36 -1.59 -17.18
C LYS A 6 14.20 -1.84 -15.93
N ARG A 7 15.00 -2.93 -15.92
CA ARG A 7 15.95 -3.24 -14.85
C ARG A 7 17.04 -2.16 -14.69
N ASP A 8 17.44 -1.52 -15.78
CA ASP A 8 18.49 -0.48 -15.77
C ASP A 8 17.98 0.95 -15.53
N SER A 9 16.69 1.13 -15.24
CA SER A 9 16.14 2.45 -14.95
C SER A 9 16.77 3.07 -13.68
N TRP A 10 16.96 4.39 -13.68
CA TRP A 10 17.54 5.13 -12.56
C TRP A 10 16.82 4.84 -11.23
N PHE A 11 15.50 4.65 -11.29
CA PHE A 11 14.65 4.32 -10.14
C PHE A 11 15.00 2.97 -9.54
N VAL A 12 15.12 1.91 -10.35
CA VAL A 12 15.46 0.56 -9.87
C VAL A 12 16.86 0.56 -9.26
N ARG A 13 17.81 1.27 -9.87
CA ARG A 13 19.17 1.42 -9.34
C ARG A 13 19.20 2.17 -8.00
N ALA A 14 18.46 3.28 -7.89
CA ALA A 14 18.38 4.05 -6.66
C ALA A 14 17.72 3.24 -5.52
N ALA A 15 16.61 2.57 -5.80
CA ALA A 15 15.95 1.70 -4.83
C ALA A 15 16.85 0.53 -4.38
N ALA A 16 17.59 -0.08 -5.32
CA ALA A 16 18.56 -1.12 -5.00
C ALA A 16 19.72 -0.61 -4.12
N ALA A 17 20.17 0.62 -4.34
CA ALA A 17 21.19 1.25 -3.51
C ALA A 17 20.66 1.57 -2.10
N VAL A 18 19.45 2.12 -1.98
CA VAL A 18 18.80 2.40 -0.69
C VAL A 18 18.61 1.12 0.12
N GLY A 19 18.23 0.02 -0.55
CA GLY A 19 18.06 -1.29 0.07
C GLY A 19 19.34 -2.10 0.25
N ASP A 20 20.52 -1.58 -0.13
CA ASP A 20 21.80 -2.31 -0.17
C ASP A 20 21.70 -3.70 -0.83
N LEU A 21 20.94 -3.80 -1.92
CA LEU A 21 20.63 -5.10 -2.56
C LEU A 21 21.85 -5.73 -3.26
N GLY A 22 22.96 -5.01 -3.39
CA GLY A 22 24.24 -5.52 -3.90
C GLY A 22 25.06 -6.29 -2.86
N ASN A 23 24.64 -6.29 -1.60
CA ASN A 23 25.35 -6.94 -0.51
C ASN A 23 25.50 -8.46 -0.73
N PRO A 24 26.65 -9.08 -0.40
CA PRO A 24 26.83 -10.53 -0.46
C PRO A 24 25.73 -11.33 0.26
N PHE A 25 25.07 -10.74 1.27
CA PHE A 25 23.92 -11.31 1.95
C PHE A 25 22.81 -11.79 0.99
N TYR A 26 22.53 -11.04 -0.08
CA TYR A 26 21.45 -11.33 -1.03
C TYR A 26 21.84 -12.35 -2.12
N ARG A 27 23.09 -12.85 -2.13
CA ARG A 27 23.52 -13.88 -3.10
C ARG A 27 22.99 -15.28 -2.79
N GLU A 28 22.69 -15.56 -1.52
CA GLU A 28 22.12 -16.84 -1.10
C GLU A 28 20.58 -16.75 -1.07
N GLU A 29 19.93 -17.56 -1.91
CA GLU A 29 18.47 -17.56 -2.09
C GLU A 29 17.72 -17.73 -0.76
N ARG A 30 18.16 -18.69 0.07
CA ARG A 30 17.55 -18.95 1.37
C ARG A 30 17.58 -17.74 2.31
N ARG A 31 18.65 -16.95 2.30
CA ARG A 31 18.74 -15.74 3.15
C ARG A 31 17.82 -14.64 2.65
N ARG A 32 17.75 -14.50 1.33
CA ARG A 32 16.84 -13.56 0.68
C ARG A 32 15.39 -13.86 1.03
N ASP A 33 14.99 -15.13 0.98
CA ASP A 33 13.61 -15.54 1.27
C ASP A 33 13.22 -15.26 2.73
N VAL A 34 14.04 -15.69 3.69
CA VAL A 34 13.77 -15.45 5.11
C VAL A 34 13.74 -13.95 5.43
N TRP A 35 14.63 -13.15 4.82
CA TRP A 35 14.62 -11.71 4.99
C TRP A 35 13.38 -11.07 4.37
N ASN A 36 12.93 -11.54 3.21
CA ASN A 36 11.72 -11.07 2.56
C ASN A 36 10.47 -11.42 3.38
N GLU A 37 10.38 -12.62 3.95
CA GLU A 37 9.29 -13.01 4.85
C GLU A 37 9.25 -12.12 6.10
N ALA A 38 10.39 -11.93 6.76
CA ALA A 38 10.49 -11.05 7.93
C ALA A 38 10.13 -9.60 7.58
N SER A 39 10.62 -9.11 6.44
CA SER A 39 10.31 -7.77 5.93
C SER A 39 8.82 -7.63 5.61
N ALA A 40 8.18 -8.65 5.03
CA ALA A 40 6.75 -8.63 4.75
C ALA A 40 5.92 -8.53 6.03
N VAL A 41 6.30 -9.27 7.09
CA VAL A 41 5.66 -9.18 8.41
C VAL A 41 5.88 -7.80 9.03
N GLY A 42 7.13 -7.32 9.05
CA GLY A 42 7.46 -6.00 9.60
C GLY A 42 6.74 -4.86 8.89
N PHE A 43 6.66 -4.93 7.56
CA PHE A 43 5.95 -3.95 6.74
C PHE A 43 4.43 -3.95 7.01
N GLN A 44 3.84 -5.14 7.15
CA GLN A 44 2.43 -5.29 7.49
C GLN A 44 2.11 -4.72 8.88
N LEU A 45 2.97 -4.98 9.88
CA LEU A 45 2.83 -4.43 11.22
C LEU A 45 2.98 -2.91 11.23
N MET A 46 3.97 -2.36 10.49
CA MET A 46 4.16 -0.92 10.35
C MET A 46 2.92 -0.25 9.75
N LEU A 47 2.31 -0.86 8.73
CA LEU A 47 1.06 -0.37 8.14
C LEU A 47 -0.08 -0.37 9.16
N TRP A 48 -0.29 -1.45 9.89
CA TRP A 48 -1.34 -1.54 10.91
C TRP A 48 -1.14 -0.52 12.03
N LEU A 49 0.07 -0.43 12.59
CA LEU A 49 0.38 0.48 13.68
C LEU A 49 0.31 1.93 13.24
N GLY A 50 0.78 2.26 12.04
CA GLY A 50 0.68 3.62 11.50
C GLY A 50 -0.77 4.05 11.27
N LEU A 51 -1.61 3.17 10.70
CA LEU A 51 -3.04 3.45 10.55
C LEU A 51 -3.76 3.56 11.90
N ALA A 52 -3.40 2.73 12.88
CA ALA A 52 -3.93 2.83 14.24
C ALA A 52 -3.54 4.16 14.91
N ALA A 53 -2.28 4.58 14.78
CA ALA A 53 -1.81 5.86 15.29
C ALA A 53 -2.53 7.04 14.61
N ALA A 54 -2.68 7.00 13.29
CA ALA A 54 -3.44 7.99 12.53
C ALA A 54 -4.92 8.05 12.98
N GLY A 55 -5.56 6.90 13.21
CA GLY A 55 -6.90 6.85 13.78
C GLY A 55 -6.99 7.44 15.18
N ALA A 56 -6.05 7.10 16.06
CA ALA A 56 -5.99 7.65 17.41
C ALA A 56 -5.83 9.18 17.40
N MET A 57 -5.00 9.72 16.50
CA MET A 57 -4.85 11.17 16.30
C MET A 57 -6.18 11.85 15.97
N ILE A 58 -7.00 11.25 15.10
CA ILE A 58 -8.33 11.80 14.74
C ILE A 58 -9.25 11.79 15.97
N TRP A 59 -9.35 10.65 16.67
CA TRP A 59 -10.31 10.50 17.78
C TRP A 59 -9.94 11.34 19.00
N ILE A 60 -8.65 11.36 19.36
CA ILE A 60 -8.15 12.05 20.55
C ILE A 60 -7.90 13.53 20.24
N GLY A 61 -7.17 13.82 19.16
CA GLY A 61 -6.71 15.16 18.82
C GLY A 61 -7.68 16.00 18.02
N GLY A 62 -8.63 15.39 17.29
CA GLY A 62 -9.58 16.10 16.46
C GLY A 62 -8.95 16.80 15.24
N PRO A 63 -9.57 17.86 14.69
CA PRO A 63 -9.10 18.56 13.49
C PRO A 63 -7.67 19.10 13.54
N PRO A 64 -7.16 19.65 14.66
CA PRO A 64 -5.78 20.10 14.75
C PRO A 64 -4.75 18.98 14.48
N ALA A 65 -5.14 17.71 14.66
CA ALA A 65 -4.27 16.58 14.41
C ALA A 65 -4.19 16.17 12.93
N LEU A 66 -5.06 16.68 12.06
CA LEU A 66 -5.17 16.24 10.65
C LEU A 66 -3.89 16.37 9.82
N PRO A 67 -3.08 17.45 9.96
CA PRO A 67 -1.80 17.51 9.25
C PRO A 67 -0.87 16.33 9.60
N TYR A 68 -0.85 15.91 10.87
CA TYR A 68 -0.02 14.80 11.33
C TYR A 68 -0.58 13.44 10.85
N VAL A 69 -1.90 13.31 10.78
CA VAL A 69 -2.56 12.13 10.17
C VAL A 69 -2.08 11.95 8.73
N LEU A 70 -2.05 13.02 7.93
CA LEU A 70 -1.56 12.97 6.55
C LEU A 70 -0.07 12.57 6.48
N VAL A 71 0.76 13.10 7.38
CA VAL A 71 2.18 12.71 7.48
C VAL A 71 2.31 11.23 7.78
N VAL A 72 1.57 10.70 8.76
CA VAL A 72 1.61 9.27 9.12
C VAL A 72 1.14 8.40 7.95
N ILE A 73 0.05 8.75 7.28
CA ILE A 73 -0.42 8.06 6.07
C ILE A 73 0.67 8.09 4.99
N GLY A 74 1.34 9.21 4.80
CA GLY A 74 2.47 9.32 3.87
C GLY A 74 3.62 8.39 4.23
N VAL A 75 4.02 8.35 5.51
CA VAL A 75 5.12 7.51 6.01
C VAL A 75 4.85 6.02 5.81
N VAL A 76 3.61 5.54 5.94
CA VAL A 76 3.29 4.13 5.68
C VAL A 76 2.94 3.85 4.22
N GLY A 77 2.24 4.79 3.56
CA GLY A 77 1.71 4.63 2.21
C GLY A 77 2.77 4.78 1.13
N VAL A 78 3.68 5.75 1.25
CA VAL A 78 4.71 5.99 0.23
C VAL A 78 5.66 4.79 0.10
N PRO A 79 6.22 4.21 1.18
CA PRO A 79 7.00 2.99 1.06
C PRO A 79 6.21 1.83 0.42
N SER A 80 4.92 1.69 0.76
CA SER A 80 4.06 0.62 0.22
C SER A 80 3.94 0.74 -1.29
N LEU A 81 3.73 1.97 -1.76
CA LEU A 81 3.62 2.30 -3.17
C LEU A 81 4.97 2.11 -3.89
N VAL A 82 6.07 2.60 -3.31
CA VAL A 82 7.42 2.48 -3.88
C VAL A 82 7.80 1.00 -4.03
N SER A 83 7.57 0.17 -3.02
CA SER A 83 7.81 -1.28 -3.08
C SER A 83 6.98 -1.96 -4.16
N SER A 84 5.70 -1.58 -4.29
CA SER A 84 4.80 -2.13 -5.31
C SER A 84 5.24 -1.74 -6.73
N ILE A 85 5.64 -0.48 -6.93
CA ILE A 85 6.17 0.00 -8.21
C ILE A 85 7.49 -0.68 -8.53
N TYR A 86 8.39 -0.82 -7.55
CA TYR A 86 9.68 -1.49 -7.72
C TYR A 86 9.50 -2.94 -8.16
N ALA A 87 8.62 -3.70 -7.48
CA ALA A 87 8.28 -5.06 -7.87
C ALA A 87 7.74 -5.12 -9.31
N ALA A 88 6.77 -4.25 -9.62
CA ALA A 88 6.17 -4.19 -10.96
C ALA A 88 7.19 -3.84 -12.06
N ARG A 89 8.20 -3.00 -11.76
CA ARG A 89 9.30 -2.67 -12.67
C ARG A 89 10.25 -3.85 -12.91
N LEU A 90 10.35 -4.76 -11.95
CA LEU A 90 11.10 -6.01 -12.06
C LEU A 90 10.29 -7.15 -12.69
N GLY A 91 9.06 -6.88 -13.13
CA GLY A 91 8.18 -7.87 -13.77
C GLY A 91 7.41 -8.75 -12.79
N VAL A 92 7.47 -8.47 -11.48
CA VAL A 92 6.71 -9.20 -10.46
C VAL A 92 5.53 -8.35 -10.02
N ARG A 93 4.31 -8.82 -10.24
CA ARG A 93 3.14 -8.13 -9.67
C ARG A 93 2.87 -8.68 -8.27
N ALA A 94 2.61 -7.80 -7.32
CA ALA A 94 2.29 -8.17 -5.92
C ALA A 94 1.03 -9.07 -5.79
N THR A 95 0.32 -9.29 -6.90
CA THR A 95 -1.00 -9.89 -6.99
C THR A 95 -0.98 -11.21 -7.75
N GLU A 96 0.14 -11.53 -8.43
CA GLU A 96 0.38 -12.80 -9.10
C GLU A 96 0.60 -13.90 -8.04
N GLY A 97 -0.14 -15.01 -8.15
CA GLY A 97 0.00 -16.19 -7.27
C GLY A 97 -0.53 -16.05 -5.83
N ALA A 98 -0.75 -14.83 -5.33
CA ALA A 98 -1.22 -14.62 -3.97
C ALA A 98 -2.76 -14.59 -3.89
N ARG A 99 -3.36 -15.62 -3.25
CA ARG A 99 -4.65 -15.42 -2.57
C ARG A 99 -4.36 -14.49 -1.40
N MET A 100 -4.65 -13.19 -1.59
CA MET A 100 -4.48 -12.18 -0.55
C MET A 100 -5.22 -12.66 0.70
N SER A 101 -4.48 -12.99 1.76
CA SER A 101 -5.10 -13.51 2.98
C SER A 101 -5.99 -12.43 3.57
N TRP A 102 -7.27 -12.75 3.73
CA TRP A 102 -8.26 -11.88 4.39
C TRP A 102 -7.75 -11.35 5.73
N TRP A 103 -6.99 -12.16 6.48
CA TRP A 103 -6.41 -11.76 7.77
C TRP A 103 -5.40 -10.61 7.68
N ARG A 104 -4.75 -10.42 6.52
CA ARG A 104 -3.84 -9.28 6.30
C ARG A 104 -4.62 -7.99 6.02
N MET A 105 -5.72 -8.12 5.28
CA MET A 105 -6.50 -6.98 4.79
C MET A 105 -7.57 -6.52 5.78
N ALA A 106 -8.16 -7.42 6.56
CA ALA A 106 -9.23 -7.09 7.49
C ALA A 106 -8.84 -6.01 8.50
N PRO A 107 -7.66 -6.04 9.16
CA PRO A 107 -7.26 -4.97 10.07
C PRO A 107 -7.10 -3.62 9.37
N VAL A 108 -6.57 -3.61 8.13
CA VAL A 108 -6.43 -2.38 7.34
C VAL A 108 -7.81 -1.79 7.05
N LEU A 109 -8.75 -2.61 6.57
CA LEU A 109 -10.11 -2.17 6.26
C LEU A 109 -10.83 -1.64 7.51
N VAL A 110 -10.75 -2.35 8.63
CA VAL A 110 -11.33 -1.92 9.89
C VAL A 110 -10.74 -0.57 10.33
N LEU A 111 -9.42 -0.42 10.28
CA LEU A 111 -8.76 0.84 10.66
C LEU A 111 -9.16 1.99 9.74
N LEU A 112 -9.26 1.77 8.44
CA LEU A 112 -9.73 2.79 7.49
C LEU A 112 -11.18 3.22 7.77
N LEU A 113 -12.07 2.26 8.10
CA LEU A 113 -13.45 2.57 8.48
C LEU A 113 -13.52 3.34 9.79
N VAL A 114 -12.71 2.96 10.79
CA VAL A 114 -12.61 3.68 12.08
C VAL A 114 -12.09 5.10 11.89
N MET A 115 -11.11 5.30 11.01
CA MET A 115 -10.59 6.62 10.66
C MET A 115 -11.65 7.47 9.96
N ALA A 116 -12.36 6.91 8.97
CA ALA A 116 -13.43 7.61 8.27
C ALA A 116 -14.56 8.02 9.23
N ALA A 117 -14.97 7.11 10.12
CA ALA A 117 -15.96 7.40 11.16
C ALA A 117 -15.47 8.51 12.10
N GLY A 118 -14.22 8.45 12.57
CA GLY A 118 -13.62 9.49 13.41
C GLY A 118 -13.59 10.84 12.72
N LEU A 119 -13.26 10.88 11.43
CA LEU A 119 -13.23 12.10 10.64
C LEU A 119 -14.63 12.71 10.51
N LEU A 120 -15.66 11.90 10.28
CA LEU A 120 -17.05 12.36 10.21
C LEU A 120 -17.57 12.86 11.57
N VAL A 121 -17.26 12.14 12.66
CA VAL A 121 -17.74 12.48 14.01
C VAL A 121 -17.01 13.70 14.57
N ARG A 122 -15.67 13.73 14.53
CA ARG A 122 -14.84 14.80 15.12
C ARG A 122 -14.66 15.99 14.19
N GLY A 123 -14.68 15.79 12.87
CA GLY A 123 -14.60 16.88 11.91
C GLY A 123 -15.86 17.73 11.88
N SER A 124 -17.04 17.12 12.02
CA SER A 124 -18.31 17.84 11.97
C SER A 124 -18.58 18.68 13.23
N SER A 125 -18.14 18.22 14.41
CA SER A 125 -18.30 18.96 15.67
C SER A 125 -17.51 20.27 15.70
N ASP A 126 -16.43 20.35 14.93
CA ASP A 126 -15.41 21.39 15.05
C ASP A 126 -15.39 22.32 13.83
N GLY A 127 -16.50 22.36 13.07
CA GLY A 127 -16.74 23.36 12.01
C GLY A 127 -16.15 23.03 10.64
N VAL A 128 -15.63 21.83 10.42
CA VAL A 128 -15.27 21.39 9.05
C VAL A 128 -16.55 21.13 8.28
N SER A 129 -16.64 21.69 7.06
CA SER A 129 -17.83 21.54 6.24
C SER A 129 -18.10 20.06 5.93
N ALA A 130 -19.37 19.65 5.99
CA ALA A 130 -19.77 18.28 5.71
C ALA A 130 -19.34 17.83 4.29
N SER A 131 -19.37 18.73 3.31
CA SER A 131 -18.94 18.45 1.93
C SER A 131 -17.44 18.16 1.83
N THR A 132 -16.61 18.86 2.62
CA THR A 132 -15.16 18.56 2.69
C THR A 132 -14.90 17.18 3.27
N LEU A 133 -15.57 16.83 4.37
CA LEU A 133 -15.40 15.53 5.04
C LEU A 133 -15.86 14.38 4.12
N TRP A 134 -17.02 14.53 3.49
CA TRP A 134 -17.52 13.57 2.51
C TRP A 134 -16.62 13.48 1.28
N GLY A 135 -16.05 14.59 0.82
CA GLY A 135 -15.09 14.62 -0.28
C GLY A 135 -13.83 13.79 0.02
N VAL A 136 -13.29 13.90 1.24
CA VAL A 136 -12.13 13.11 1.68
C VAL A 136 -12.47 11.63 1.75
N VAL A 137 -13.60 11.26 2.36
CA VAL A 137 -14.04 9.86 2.47
C VAL A 137 -14.31 9.27 1.09
N ALA A 138 -15.06 9.96 0.25
CA ALA A 138 -15.39 9.51 -1.11
C ALA A 138 -14.13 9.39 -1.98
N GLY A 139 -13.20 10.34 -1.89
CA GLY A 139 -11.91 10.27 -2.58
C GLY A 139 -11.08 9.06 -2.16
N GLY A 140 -11.01 8.79 -0.85
CA GLY A 140 -10.33 7.61 -0.31
C GLY A 140 -10.94 6.30 -0.82
N VAL A 141 -12.27 6.18 -0.78
CA VAL A 141 -13.00 5.02 -1.31
C VAL A 141 -12.77 4.86 -2.81
N ALA A 142 -12.81 5.95 -3.58
CA ALA A 142 -12.58 5.91 -5.01
C ALA A 142 -11.18 5.41 -5.36
N VAL A 143 -10.14 5.87 -4.66
CA VAL A 143 -8.75 5.40 -4.89
C VAL A 143 -8.61 3.92 -4.61
N VAL A 144 -9.11 3.44 -3.46
CA VAL A 144 -9.07 2.01 -3.09
C VAL A 144 -9.86 1.17 -4.10
N GLY A 145 -11.03 1.65 -4.51
CA GLY A 145 -11.87 1.01 -5.51
C GLY A 145 -11.21 0.92 -6.88
N LEU A 146 -10.55 2.00 -7.34
CA LEU A 146 -9.84 2.03 -8.61
C LEU A 146 -8.66 1.06 -8.62
N MET A 147 -7.88 1.04 -7.52
CA MET A 147 -6.77 0.09 -7.35
C MET A 147 -7.25 -1.35 -7.40
N SER A 148 -8.36 -1.66 -6.72
CA SER A 148 -8.96 -3.01 -6.74
C SER A 148 -9.49 -3.37 -8.13
N TRP A 149 -10.09 -2.40 -8.84
CA TRP A 149 -10.66 -2.62 -10.17
C TRP A 149 -9.61 -2.86 -11.25
N THR A 150 -8.53 -2.07 -11.28
CA THR A 150 -7.43 -2.25 -12.24
C THR A 150 -6.79 -3.62 -12.08
N GLU A 151 -6.70 -4.09 -10.84
CA GLU A 151 -6.20 -5.42 -10.51
C GLU A 151 -7.14 -6.53 -11.01
N ILE A 152 -8.45 -6.43 -10.73
CA ILE A 152 -9.45 -7.40 -11.23
C ILE A 152 -9.43 -7.45 -12.77
N ARG A 153 -9.31 -6.30 -13.41
CA ARG A 153 -9.26 -6.20 -14.87
C ARG A 153 -8.00 -6.84 -15.45
N ALA A 154 -6.85 -6.69 -14.77
CA ALA A 154 -5.61 -7.35 -15.18
C ALA A 154 -5.76 -8.88 -15.14
N ARG A 155 -6.31 -9.42 -14.04
CA ARG A 155 -6.57 -10.87 -13.87
C ARG A 155 -7.50 -11.42 -14.97
N ARG A 156 -8.55 -10.68 -15.34
CA ARG A 156 -9.48 -11.10 -16.41
C ARG A 156 -8.83 -11.16 -17.79
N ARG A 157 -7.82 -10.32 -18.07
CA ARG A 157 -7.12 -10.34 -19.36
C ARG A 157 -6.22 -11.56 -19.48
N GLU A 158 -5.62 -11.98 -18.37
CA GLU A 158 -4.77 -13.17 -18.30
C GLU A 158 -5.60 -14.45 -18.49
N SER A 159 -6.76 -14.58 -17.82
CA SER A 159 -7.64 -15.75 -18.01
C SER A 159 -8.14 -15.89 -19.45
N THR A 160 -8.50 -14.78 -20.10
CA THR A 160 -8.95 -14.82 -21.51
C THR A 160 -7.80 -15.13 -22.49
N ALA A 161 -6.56 -14.79 -22.16
CA ALA A 161 -5.41 -15.15 -22.99
C ALA A 161 -5.09 -16.65 -22.90
N ASP A 162 -5.20 -17.24 -21.71
CA ASP A 162 -5.00 -18.67 -21.49
C ASP A 162 -6.10 -19.50 -22.17
N ASP A 163 -7.37 -19.07 -22.12
CA ASP A 163 -8.50 -19.73 -22.78
C ASP A 163 -8.40 -19.73 -24.33
N VAL A 164 -7.70 -18.75 -24.91
CA VAL A 164 -7.49 -18.66 -26.37
C VAL A 164 -6.25 -19.46 -26.81
N ALA A 165 -5.33 -19.74 -25.89
CA ALA A 165 -4.11 -20.50 -26.15
C ALA A 165 -4.25 -22.02 -25.93
N ALA A 166 -5.34 -22.46 -25.28
CA ALA A 166 -5.71 -23.86 -25.04
C ALA A 166 -6.61 -24.42 -26.15
#